data_AF-A0A7C4M8Q8-F1
#
_entry.id   AF-A0A7C4M8Q8-F1
#
_cell.length_a   1.000
_cell.length_b   1.000
_cell.length_c   1.000
_cell.angle_alpha   90.00
_cell.angle_beta   90.00
_cell.angle_gamma   90.00
#
_symmetry.space_group_name_H-M   'P 1'
#
loop_
_entity.id
_entity.type
_entity.pdbx_description
1 polymer ?
#
loop_
_entity_poly.entity_id
_entity_poly.type
_entity_poly.pdbx_seq_one_letter_code
_entity_poly.pdbx_strand_id
1 'polypeptide(L)'
;MESEEIEMKLDDILKSIEIKIKYLEKIEQKFNSIVKIVDEIDEKERNFLKLFSESKKLGEKLIFYFEGSEGSEKLQIICEEIEKTRLDYEKECKSFKDKVTSVEFDENKLNEFKNYLDSFLLTKIESTKNMLSSMQGSFDESLKKVKNELLVLNRLFNTLTKGIKNILEKHDPSLEEFLGIKQKHIQQIEAEIPLGIEDLSKGDGELESLRGLYVRIKTAISSCKEDLRRFAIEKGLLLEDEIIILEIIYESSEREFDFNEVVETLKEKMSGKSDEDVQSLLFNLSRKGFLTLKLIVD
;
A
#
# COMPACT_ATOMS: atom_id res chain seq x y z
N MET A 1 -6.73 85.38 -36.03
CA MET A 1 -6.51 84.11 -35.31
C MET A 1 -5.03 83.88 -35.36
N GLU A 2 -4.33 84.32 -34.31
CA GLU A 2 -2.91 84.06 -34.15
C GLU A 2 -2.73 82.56 -33.88
N SER A 3 -1.93 81.89 -34.70
CA SER A 3 -1.48 80.53 -34.43
C SER A 3 -0.40 80.62 -33.36
N GLU A 4 -0.69 80.14 -32.15
CA GLU A 4 0.35 79.89 -31.15
C GLU A 4 1.30 78.82 -31.72
N GLU A 5 2.47 79.26 -32.20
CA GLU A 5 3.61 78.37 -32.43
C GLU A 5 4.16 77.94 -31.07
N ILE A 6 3.86 76.71 -30.68
CA ILE A 6 4.46 76.08 -29.51
C ILE A 6 5.87 75.64 -29.90
N GLU A 7 6.87 76.44 -29.54
CA GLU A 7 8.28 76.10 -29.69
C GLU A 7 8.70 75.07 -28.62
N MET A 8 8.57 73.77 -28.92
CA MET A 8 9.08 72.71 -28.06
C MET A 8 10.57 72.47 -28.32
N LYS A 9 11.40 72.56 -27.27
CA LYS A 9 12.83 72.22 -27.37
C LYS A 9 12.98 70.71 -27.58
N LEU A 10 13.91 70.32 -28.45
CA LEU A 10 14.23 68.92 -28.74
C LEU A 10 14.57 68.12 -27.47
N ASP A 11 15.22 68.76 -26.49
CA ASP A 11 15.54 68.18 -25.18
C ASP A 11 14.30 67.80 -24.37
N ASP A 12 13.20 68.56 -24.48
CA ASP A 12 11.95 68.26 -23.77
C ASP A 12 11.23 67.07 -24.42
N ILE A 13 11.35 66.93 -25.75
CA ILE A 13 10.88 65.74 -26.48
C ILE A 13 11.67 64.51 -26.05
N LEU A 14 13.01 64.59 -26.00
CA LEU A 14 13.87 63.48 -25.58
C LEU A 14 13.57 63.03 -24.15
N LYS A 15 13.42 63.97 -23.20
CA LYS A 15 13.01 63.66 -21.82
C LYS A 15 11.64 62.98 -21.76
N SER A 16 10.68 63.44 -22.57
CA SER A 16 9.35 62.81 -22.63
C SER A 16 9.43 61.36 -23.16
N ILE A 17 10.27 61.12 -24.16
CA ILE A 17 10.53 59.77 -24.69
C ILE A 17 11.21 58.88 -23.63
N GLU A 18 12.23 59.36 -22.92
CA GLU A 18 12.88 58.62 -21.84
C GLU A 18 11.92 58.25 -20.70
N ILE A 19 11.01 59.15 -20.33
CA ILE A 19 9.96 58.87 -19.33
C ILE A 19 9.04 57.75 -19.82
N LYS A 20 8.63 57.78 -21.11
CA LYS A 20 7.81 56.72 -21.70
C LYS A 20 8.52 55.38 -21.77
N ILE A 21 9.82 55.37 -22.12
CA ILE A 21 10.64 54.14 -22.12
C ILE A 21 10.67 53.54 -20.72
N LYS A 22 11.01 54.31 -19.70
CA LYS A 22 11.02 53.84 -18.29
C LYS A 22 9.65 53.35 -17.82
N TYR A 23 8.57 53.95 -18.30
CA TYR A 23 7.22 53.49 -18.01
C TYR A 23 6.91 52.13 -18.65
N LEU A 24 7.30 51.93 -19.91
CA LEU A 24 7.14 50.65 -20.61
C LEU A 24 8.00 49.54 -19.98
N GLU A 25 9.24 49.82 -19.60
CA GLU A 25 10.11 48.87 -18.88
C GLU A 25 9.47 48.40 -17.57
N LYS A 26 8.83 49.32 -16.82
CA LYS A 26 8.07 48.95 -15.62
C LYS A 26 6.88 48.04 -15.94
N ILE A 27 6.15 48.31 -17.03
CA ILE A 27 5.04 47.45 -17.45
C ILE A 27 5.55 46.05 -17.81
N GLU A 28 6.65 45.96 -18.57
CA GLU A 28 7.27 44.68 -18.94
C GLU A 28 7.65 43.86 -17.70
N GLN A 29 8.29 44.47 -16.70
CA GLN A 29 8.63 43.81 -15.44
C GLN A 29 7.40 43.26 -14.71
N LYS A 30 6.30 44.02 -14.70
CA LYS A 30 5.03 43.57 -14.11
C LYS A 30 4.44 42.39 -14.86
N PHE A 31 4.43 42.45 -16.20
CA PHE A 31 3.94 41.37 -17.04
C PHE A 31 4.75 40.09 -16.83
N ASN A 32 6.08 40.18 -16.81
CA ASN A 32 6.97 39.05 -16.53
C ASN A 32 6.72 38.45 -15.14
N SER A 33 6.41 39.28 -14.14
CA SER A 33 6.06 38.81 -12.79
C SER A 33 4.73 38.06 -12.77
N ILE A 34 3.73 38.54 -13.51
CA ILE A 34 2.43 37.86 -13.68
C ILE A 34 2.62 36.49 -14.33
N VAL A 35 3.35 36.44 -15.45
CA VAL A 35 3.62 35.19 -16.18
C VAL A 35 4.25 34.16 -15.26
N LYS A 36 5.29 34.56 -14.50
CA LYS A 36 5.96 33.66 -13.55
C LYS A 36 5.00 33.11 -12.49
N ILE A 37 4.11 33.94 -11.94
CA ILE A 37 3.13 33.50 -10.94
C ILE A 37 2.15 32.49 -11.55
N VAL A 38 1.67 32.74 -12.76
CA VAL A 38 0.77 31.82 -13.47
C VAL A 38 1.45 30.48 -13.73
N ASP A 39 2.70 30.49 -14.20
CA ASP A 39 3.48 29.27 -14.46
C ASP A 39 3.69 28.44 -13.18
N GLU A 40 4.00 29.09 -12.05
CA GLU A 40 4.18 28.42 -10.75
C GLU A 40 2.89 27.73 -10.28
N ILE A 41 1.73 28.36 -10.48
CA ILE A 41 0.42 27.80 -10.09
C ILE A 41 0.04 26.64 -11.02
N ASP A 42 0.22 26.83 -12.33
CA ASP A 42 -0.06 25.81 -13.36
C ASP A 42 0.78 24.54 -13.14
N GLU A 43 2.06 24.68 -12.79
CA GLU A 43 2.89 23.54 -12.42
C GLU A 43 2.36 22.79 -11.19
N LYS A 44 1.97 23.51 -10.13
CA LYS A 44 1.39 22.88 -8.92
C LYS A 44 0.07 22.17 -9.22
N GLU A 45 -0.79 22.78 -10.02
CA GLU A 45 -2.06 22.20 -10.44
C GLU A 45 -1.84 20.92 -11.26
N ARG A 46 -0.92 20.93 -12.24
CA ARG A 46 -0.54 19.72 -12.98
C ARG A 46 -0.04 18.60 -12.07
N ASN A 47 0.81 18.94 -11.10
CA ASN A 47 1.31 17.97 -10.14
C ASN A 47 0.20 17.39 -9.27
N PHE A 48 -0.73 18.22 -8.82
CA PHE A 48 -1.92 17.77 -8.10
C PHE A 48 -2.78 16.82 -8.95
N LEU A 49 -3.11 17.20 -10.19
CA LEU A 49 -3.94 16.39 -11.08
C LEU A 49 -3.30 15.03 -11.41
N LYS A 50 -1.98 15.00 -11.58
CA LYS A 50 -1.24 13.76 -11.78
C LYS A 50 -1.34 12.85 -10.55
N LEU A 51 -1.01 13.38 -9.37
CA LEU A 51 -1.11 12.65 -8.11
C LEU A 51 -2.53 12.14 -7.86
N PHE A 52 -3.54 12.98 -8.10
CA PHE A 52 -4.95 12.63 -7.97
C PHE A 52 -5.33 11.46 -8.89
N SER A 53 -4.91 11.50 -10.16
CA SER A 53 -5.18 10.43 -11.12
C SER A 53 -4.54 9.10 -10.71
N GLU A 54 -3.30 9.15 -10.22
CA GLU A 54 -2.58 7.97 -9.72
C GLU A 54 -3.29 7.37 -8.51
N SER A 55 -3.64 8.20 -7.52
CA SER A 55 -4.38 7.78 -6.32
C SER A 55 -5.73 7.16 -6.66
N LYS A 56 -6.48 7.76 -7.59
CA LYS A 56 -7.78 7.25 -8.02
C LYS A 56 -7.65 5.86 -8.67
N LYS A 57 -6.75 5.71 -9.64
CA LYS A 57 -6.51 4.43 -10.32
C LYS A 57 -6.07 3.35 -9.35
N LEU A 58 -5.20 3.68 -8.41
CA LEU A 58 -4.76 2.73 -7.39
C LEU A 58 -5.90 2.32 -6.46
N GLY A 59 -6.69 3.29 -5.99
CA GLY A 59 -7.85 3.04 -5.13
C GLY A 59 -8.86 2.09 -5.78
N GLU A 60 -9.19 2.33 -7.06
CA GLU A 60 -10.04 1.43 -7.85
C GLU A 60 -9.48 0.01 -7.87
N LYS A 61 -8.20 -0.15 -8.22
CA LYS A 61 -7.55 -1.48 -8.28
C LYS A 61 -7.53 -2.19 -6.92
N LEU A 62 -7.29 -1.44 -5.84
CA LEU A 62 -7.28 -2.00 -4.49
C LEU A 62 -8.68 -2.43 -4.03
N ILE A 63 -9.74 -1.70 -4.39
CA ILE A 63 -11.11 -2.13 -4.12
C ILE A 63 -11.38 -3.50 -4.74
N PHE A 64 -11.02 -3.69 -6.02
CA PHE A 64 -11.15 -4.98 -6.68
C PHE A 64 -10.29 -6.05 -5.98
N TYR A 65 -9.03 -5.75 -5.67
CA TYR A 65 -8.12 -6.69 -4.99
C TYR A 65 -8.69 -7.21 -3.65
N PHE A 66 -9.31 -6.33 -2.87
CA PHE A 66 -9.87 -6.62 -1.54
C PHE A 66 -11.34 -7.01 -1.53
N GLU A 67 -12.00 -7.17 -2.69
CA GLU A 67 -13.41 -7.52 -2.75
C GLU A 67 -13.73 -8.79 -1.94
N GLY A 68 -14.77 -8.72 -1.10
CA GLY A 68 -15.15 -9.80 -0.20
C GLY A 68 -14.33 -9.88 1.10
N SER A 69 -13.53 -8.86 1.42
CA SER A 69 -12.80 -8.76 2.69
C SER A 69 -13.14 -7.48 3.45
N GLU A 70 -12.94 -7.47 4.77
CA GLU A 70 -13.08 -6.25 5.60
C GLU A 70 -12.17 -5.10 5.13
N GLY A 71 -11.10 -5.41 4.38
CA GLY A 71 -10.22 -4.41 3.76
C GLY A 71 -10.94 -3.52 2.74
N SER A 72 -12.02 -3.99 2.11
CA SER A 72 -12.75 -3.23 1.09
C SER A 72 -13.47 -2.02 1.67
N GLU A 73 -14.03 -2.12 2.88
CA GLU A 73 -14.78 -1.02 3.51
C GLU A 73 -13.87 0.18 3.82
N LYS A 74 -12.67 -0.08 4.38
CA LYS A 74 -11.69 0.97 4.67
C LYS A 74 -11.23 1.68 3.39
N LEU A 75 -11.00 0.93 2.31
CA LEU A 75 -10.59 1.49 1.03
C LEU A 75 -11.70 2.24 0.32
N GLN A 76 -12.96 1.81 0.51
CA GLN A 76 -14.12 2.51 -0.02
C GLN A 76 -14.25 3.91 0.60
N ILE A 77 -14.04 4.04 1.91
CA ILE A 77 -13.99 5.35 2.59
C ILE A 77 -12.91 6.24 1.95
N ILE A 78 -11.70 5.72 1.74
CA ILE A 78 -10.61 6.50 1.11
C ILE A 78 -10.99 6.91 -0.32
N CYS A 79 -11.64 6.03 -1.10
CA CYS A 79 -12.07 6.36 -2.46
C CYS A 79 -13.20 7.40 -2.49
N GLU A 80 -14.11 7.39 -1.52
CA GLU A 80 -15.11 8.44 -1.34
C GLU A 80 -14.46 9.79 -1.01
N GLU A 81 -13.40 9.81 -0.18
CA GLU A 81 -12.64 11.03 0.11
C GLU A 81 -11.86 11.56 -1.11
N ILE A 82 -11.33 10.67 -1.95
CA ILE A 82 -10.73 11.03 -3.25
C ILE A 82 -11.81 11.70 -4.12
N GLU A 83 -12.99 11.10 -4.24
CA GLU A 83 -14.04 11.65 -5.09
C GLU A 83 -14.58 12.99 -4.55
N LYS A 84 -14.64 13.15 -3.22
CA LYS A 84 -14.91 14.45 -2.58
C LYS A 84 -13.83 15.49 -2.92
N THR A 85 -12.57 15.09 -2.94
CA THR A 85 -11.46 15.97 -3.34
C THR A 85 -11.61 16.47 -4.77
N ARG A 86 -12.09 15.64 -5.70
CA ARG A 86 -12.45 16.06 -7.07
C ARG A 86 -13.55 17.13 -7.06
N LEU A 87 -14.63 16.87 -6.35
CA LEU A 87 -15.77 17.79 -6.29
C LEU A 87 -15.40 19.14 -5.67
N ASP A 88 -14.59 19.12 -4.61
CA ASP A 88 -14.06 20.33 -3.98
C ASP A 88 -13.19 21.12 -4.97
N TYR A 89 -12.31 20.46 -5.71
CA TYR A 89 -11.48 21.09 -6.74
C TYR A 89 -12.31 21.70 -7.86
N GLU A 90 -13.27 20.98 -8.43
CA GLU A 90 -14.15 21.49 -9.48
C GLU A 90 -14.97 22.70 -9.03
N LYS A 91 -15.50 22.64 -7.81
CA LYS A 91 -16.22 23.76 -7.18
C LYS A 91 -15.31 24.96 -7.02
N GLU A 92 -14.06 24.74 -6.59
CA GLU A 92 -13.10 25.81 -6.39
C GLU A 92 -12.68 26.46 -7.71
N CYS A 93 -12.43 25.68 -8.76
CA CYS A 93 -12.15 26.22 -10.10
C CYS A 93 -13.26 27.15 -10.58
N LYS A 94 -14.53 26.77 -10.34
CA LYS A 94 -15.68 27.60 -10.70
C LYS A 94 -15.75 28.88 -9.86
N SER A 95 -15.62 28.74 -8.53
CA SER A 95 -15.59 29.85 -7.57
C SER A 95 -14.48 30.87 -7.92
N PHE A 96 -13.28 30.39 -8.20
CA PHE A 96 -12.14 31.22 -8.57
C PHE A 96 -12.36 31.95 -9.89
N LYS A 97 -12.92 31.27 -10.90
CA LYS A 97 -13.28 31.91 -12.19
C LYS A 97 -14.27 33.05 -12.01
N ASP A 98 -15.28 32.87 -11.17
CA ASP A 98 -16.26 33.91 -10.85
C ASP A 98 -15.61 35.08 -10.06
N LYS A 99 -14.66 34.78 -9.17
CA LYS A 99 -13.90 35.80 -8.41
C LYS A 99 -12.97 36.63 -9.30
N VAL A 100 -12.28 36.01 -10.27
CA VAL A 100 -11.37 36.73 -11.19
C VAL A 100 -12.15 37.60 -12.17
N THR A 101 -13.32 37.16 -12.64
CA THR A 101 -14.14 37.91 -13.61
C THR A 101 -14.93 39.08 -13.00
N SER A 102 -15.18 39.06 -11.69
CA SER A 102 -15.98 40.08 -10.98
C SER A 102 -15.17 41.23 -10.38
N VAL A 103 -13.83 41.17 -10.46
CA VAL A 103 -12.94 42.11 -9.76
C VAL A 103 -12.07 42.85 -10.76
N GLU A 104 -11.97 44.17 -10.61
CA GLU A 104 -11.04 45.01 -11.36
C GLU A 104 -9.59 44.64 -10.98
N PHE A 105 -8.77 44.27 -11.95
CA PHE A 105 -7.47 43.63 -11.67
C PHE A 105 -6.40 44.63 -11.25
N ASP A 106 -5.70 44.34 -10.15
CA ASP A 106 -4.52 45.07 -9.69
C ASP A 106 -3.45 44.11 -9.12
N GLU A 107 -2.23 44.61 -8.88
CA GLU A 107 -1.11 43.80 -8.37
C GLU A 107 -1.34 43.21 -6.99
N ASN A 108 -2.09 43.88 -6.12
CA ASN A 108 -2.36 43.36 -4.77
C ASN A 108 -3.27 42.14 -4.86
N LYS A 109 -4.25 42.17 -5.77
CA LYS A 109 -5.15 41.04 -6.04
C LYS A 109 -4.45 39.85 -6.67
N LEU A 110 -3.46 40.07 -7.53
CA LEU A 110 -2.65 38.97 -8.08
C LEU A 110 -1.96 38.16 -6.97
N ASN A 111 -1.36 38.85 -6.00
CA ASN A 111 -0.72 38.18 -4.86
C ASN A 111 -1.75 37.51 -3.93
N GLU A 112 -2.92 38.11 -3.74
CA GLU A 112 -4.03 37.49 -2.99
C GLU A 112 -4.48 36.19 -3.68
N PHE A 113 -4.71 36.23 -4.99
CA PHE A 113 -5.11 35.06 -5.78
C PHE A 113 -4.05 33.97 -5.78
N LYS A 114 -2.77 34.35 -5.90
CA LYS A 114 -1.66 33.41 -5.77
C LYS A 114 -1.69 32.70 -4.43
N ASN A 115 -1.69 33.45 -3.33
CA ASN A 115 -1.64 32.89 -1.98
C ASN A 115 -2.85 31.99 -1.70
N TYR A 116 -4.02 32.39 -2.21
CA TYR A 116 -5.24 31.60 -2.12
C TYR A 116 -5.12 30.25 -2.84
N LEU A 117 -4.75 30.27 -4.13
CA LEU A 117 -4.61 29.05 -4.92
C LEU A 117 -3.48 28.17 -4.41
N ASP A 118 -2.36 28.75 -3.99
CA ASP A 118 -1.24 28.02 -3.40
C ASP A 118 -1.68 27.28 -2.14
N SER A 119 -2.36 27.96 -1.21
CA SER A 119 -2.88 27.36 0.01
C SER A 119 -3.86 26.22 -0.27
N PHE A 120 -4.78 26.45 -1.22
CA PHE A 120 -5.76 25.46 -1.63
C PHE A 120 -5.09 24.21 -2.24
N LEU A 121 -4.25 24.39 -3.26
CA LEU A 121 -3.55 23.30 -3.95
C LEU A 121 -2.63 22.54 -3.00
N LEU A 122 -1.88 23.22 -2.14
CA LEU A 122 -1.02 22.55 -1.14
C LEU A 122 -1.84 21.66 -0.20
N THR A 123 -2.98 22.17 0.29
CA THR A 123 -3.88 21.39 1.15
C THR A 123 -4.41 20.16 0.43
N LYS A 124 -4.81 20.28 -0.84
CA LYS A 124 -5.31 19.14 -1.63
C LYS A 124 -4.24 18.14 -2.00
N ILE A 125 -3.02 18.60 -2.31
CA ILE A 125 -1.86 17.74 -2.55
C ILE A 125 -1.56 16.92 -1.29
N GLU A 126 -1.47 17.57 -0.13
CA GLU A 126 -1.14 16.89 1.13
C GLU A 126 -2.22 15.87 1.51
N SER A 127 -3.49 16.25 1.40
CA SER A 127 -4.61 15.34 1.62
C SER A 127 -4.56 14.12 0.70
N THR A 128 -4.25 14.31 -0.59
CA THR A 128 -4.15 13.22 -1.57
C THR A 128 -2.94 12.31 -1.31
N LYS A 129 -1.80 12.88 -0.86
CA LYS A 129 -0.62 12.10 -0.44
C LYS A 129 -0.91 11.22 0.77
N ASN A 130 -1.65 11.75 1.73
CA ASN A 130 -2.04 11.01 2.92
C ASN A 130 -2.95 9.83 2.54
N MET A 131 -3.94 10.05 1.68
CA MET A 131 -4.79 8.98 1.13
C MET A 131 -3.96 7.91 0.41
N LEU A 132 -3.01 8.32 -0.44
CA LEU A 132 -2.11 7.40 -1.15
C LEU A 132 -1.29 6.54 -0.18
N SER A 133 -0.71 7.17 0.85
CA SER A 133 0.06 6.47 1.88
C SER A 133 -0.80 5.51 2.69
N SER A 134 -2.05 5.87 3.01
CA SER A 134 -2.99 4.98 3.69
C SER A 134 -3.38 3.76 2.84
N MET A 135 -3.57 3.95 1.54
CA MET A 135 -3.82 2.87 0.59
C MET A 135 -2.61 1.91 0.50
N GLN A 136 -1.41 2.45 0.38
CA GLN A 136 -0.16 1.67 0.38
C GLN A 136 0.01 0.87 1.68
N GLY A 137 -0.14 1.52 2.83
CA GLY A 137 -0.05 0.84 4.13
C GLY A 137 -1.06 -0.30 4.28
N SER A 138 -2.29 -0.12 3.80
CA SER A 138 -3.33 -1.15 3.84
C SER A 138 -2.99 -2.37 2.96
N PHE A 139 -2.37 -2.12 1.80
CA PHE A 139 -1.87 -3.18 0.92
C PHE A 139 -0.69 -3.91 1.56
N ASP A 140 0.31 -3.18 2.05
CA ASP A 140 1.53 -3.76 2.65
C ASP A 140 1.23 -4.61 3.88
N GLU A 141 0.32 -4.16 4.74
CA GLU A 141 -0.12 -4.92 5.91
C GLU A 141 -0.79 -6.24 5.50
N SER A 142 -1.66 -6.19 4.50
CA SER A 142 -2.36 -7.37 3.97
C SER A 142 -1.41 -8.34 3.28
N LEU A 143 -0.45 -7.81 2.50
CA LEU A 143 0.58 -8.61 1.85
C LEU A 143 1.48 -9.30 2.88
N LYS A 144 1.85 -8.59 3.94
CA LYS A 144 2.61 -9.16 5.07
C LYS A 144 1.85 -10.29 5.74
N LYS A 145 0.53 -10.12 5.99
CA LYS A 145 -0.32 -11.18 6.58
C LYS A 145 -0.31 -12.44 5.71
N VAL A 146 -0.57 -12.30 4.42
CA VAL A 146 -0.56 -13.42 3.46
C VAL A 146 0.80 -14.11 3.39
N LYS A 147 1.90 -13.35 3.31
CA LYS A 147 3.26 -13.89 3.30
C LYS A 147 3.59 -14.66 4.59
N ASN A 148 3.13 -14.16 5.74
CA ASN A 148 3.30 -14.86 7.02
C ASN A 148 2.49 -16.16 7.07
N GLU A 149 1.23 -16.16 6.64
CA GLU A 149 0.41 -17.37 6.58
C GLU A 149 1.00 -18.42 5.62
N LEU A 150 1.52 -17.98 4.47
CA LEU A 150 2.23 -18.84 3.53
C LEU A 150 3.54 -19.40 4.10
N LEU A 151 4.29 -18.60 4.87
CA LEU A 151 5.49 -19.06 5.56
C LEU A 151 5.17 -20.20 6.53
N VAL A 152 4.09 -20.07 7.32
CA VAL A 152 3.62 -21.11 8.23
C VAL A 152 3.26 -22.37 7.44
N LEU A 153 2.50 -22.24 6.35
CA LEU A 153 2.14 -23.35 5.47
C LEU A 153 3.39 -24.07 4.92
N ASN A 154 4.36 -23.31 4.41
CA ASN A 154 5.62 -23.85 3.88
C ASN A 154 6.42 -24.58 4.96
N ARG A 155 6.49 -24.05 6.17
CA ARG A 155 7.19 -24.70 7.28
C ARG A 155 6.50 -26.00 7.67
N LEU A 156 5.17 -25.99 7.80
CA LEU A 156 4.38 -27.19 8.07
C LEU A 156 4.60 -28.26 7.00
N PHE A 157 4.50 -27.89 5.72
CA PHE A 157 4.73 -28.79 4.60
C PHE A 157 6.15 -29.41 4.63
N ASN A 158 7.17 -28.58 4.84
CA ASN A 158 8.56 -29.03 4.89
C ASN A 158 8.82 -29.96 6.08
N THR A 159 8.24 -29.66 7.25
CA THR A 159 8.39 -30.51 8.43
C THR A 159 7.67 -31.83 8.26
N LEU A 160 6.45 -31.85 7.71
CA LEU A 160 5.75 -33.10 7.36
C LEU A 160 6.55 -33.93 6.37
N THR A 161 7.09 -33.30 5.32
CA THR A 161 7.94 -33.98 4.32
C THR A 161 9.17 -34.63 4.96
N LYS A 162 9.82 -33.96 5.93
CA LYS A 162 10.96 -34.51 6.68
C LYS A 162 10.52 -35.63 7.63
N GLY A 163 9.44 -35.43 8.39
CA GLY A 163 8.91 -36.42 9.32
C GLY A 163 8.53 -37.73 8.62
N ILE A 164 7.87 -37.63 7.46
CA ILE A 164 7.51 -38.78 6.62
C ILE A 164 8.77 -39.56 6.19
N LYS A 165 9.81 -38.86 5.72
CA LYS A 165 11.09 -39.49 5.33
C LYS A 165 11.79 -40.20 6.50
N ASN A 166 11.64 -39.69 7.72
CA ASN A 166 12.27 -40.25 8.91
C ASN A 166 11.49 -41.42 9.52
N ILE A 167 10.15 -41.41 9.42
CA ILE A 167 9.26 -42.39 10.07
C ILE A 167 9.05 -43.63 9.20
N LEU A 168 9.09 -43.48 7.87
CA LEU A 168 8.77 -44.57 6.96
C LEU A 168 10.03 -45.20 6.38
N GLU A 169 10.47 -46.30 7.01
CA GLU A 169 11.46 -47.23 6.44
C GLU A 169 10.98 -47.90 5.12
N LYS A 170 9.69 -47.76 4.78
CA LYS A 170 9.10 -48.27 3.53
C LYS A 170 8.51 -47.11 2.73
N HIS A 171 9.00 -46.92 1.50
CA HIS A 171 8.38 -46.03 0.52
C HIS A 171 6.90 -46.39 0.35
N ASP A 172 6.00 -45.55 0.83
CA ASP A 172 4.57 -45.57 0.48
C ASP A 172 4.36 -44.53 -0.65
N PRO A 173 4.15 -44.99 -1.91
CA PRO A 173 3.97 -44.10 -3.05
C PRO A 173 2.83 -43.10 -2.90
N SER A 174 1.79 -43.43 -2.11
CA SER A 174 0.64 -42.55 -1.89
C SER A 174 1.01 -41.28 -1.10
N LEU A 175 2.03 -41.36 -0.24
CA LEU A 175 2.52 -40.22 0.52
C LEU A 175 3.35 -39.27 -0.35
N GLU A 176 4.19 -39.83 -1.23
CA GLU A 176 4.96 -39.03 -2.19
C GLU A 176 4.07 -38.33 -3.20
N GLU A 177 3.03 -39.01 -3.69
CA GLU A 177 2.03 -38.42 -4.59
C GLU A 177 1.31 -37.25 -3.92
N PHE A 178 0.82 -37.44 -2.68
CA PHE A 178 0.16 -36.36 -1.94
C PHE A 178 1.08 -35.16 -1.72
N LEU A 179 2.32 -35.38 -1.26
CA LEU A 179 3.29 -34.30 -1.06
C LEU A 179 3.61 -33.58 -2.37
N GLY A 180 3.76 -34.31 -3.48
CA GLY A 180 3.99 -33.74 -4.80
C GLY A 180 2.82 -32.86 -5.28
N ILE A 181 1.58 -33.29 -5.04
CA ILE A 181 0.38 -32.49 -5.35
C ILE A 181 0.36 -31.22 -4.51
N LYS A 182 0.62 -31.32 -3.20
CA LYS A 182 0.61 -30.14 -2.31
C LYS A 182 1.74 -29.17 -2.59
N GLN A 183 2.93 -29.66 -2.94
CA GLN A 183 4.04 -28.80 -3.35
C GLN A 183 3.67 -27.94 -4.57
N LYS A 184 3.06 -28.54 -5.59
CA LYS A 184 2.59 -27.81 -6.78
C LYS A 184 1.53 -26.77 -6.42
N HIS A 185 0.60 -27.11 -5.52
CA HIS A 185 -0.44 -26.19 -5.08
C HIS A 185 0.15 -24.99 -4.31
N ILE A 186 1.11 -25.23 -3.41
CA ILE A 186 1.83 -24.15 -2.69
C ILE A 186 2.56 -23.23 -3.68
N GLN A 187 3.23 -23.79 -4.70
CA GLN A 187 3.91 -23.01 -5.74
C GLN A 187 2.93 -22.17 -6.59
N GLN A 188 1.73 -22.68 -6.86
CA GLN A 188 0.68 -21.92 -7.55
C GLN A 188 0.21 -20.74 -6.69
N ILE A 189 -0.05 -20.98 -5.41
CA ILE A 189 -0.40 -19.92 -4.45
C ILE A 189 0.70 -18.85 -4.39
N GLU A 190 1.97 -19.26 -4.29
CA GLU A 190 3.13 -18.37 -4.29
C GLU A 190 3.19 -17.49 -5.54
N ALA A 191 2.90 -18.05 -6.71
CA ALA A 191 2.94 -17.32 -7.98
C ALA A 191 1.80 -16.30 -8.14
N GLU A 192 0.69 -16.47 -7.41
CA GLU A 192 -0.44 -15.54 -7.42
C GLU A 192 -0.24 -14.34 -6.48
N ILE A 193 0.67 -14.44 -5.50
CA ILE A 193 0.92 -13.36 -4.54
C ILE A 193 1.68 -12.20 -5.22
N PRO A 194 1.15 -10.97 -5.20
CA PRO A 194 1.86 -9.80 -5.72
C PRO A 194 3.20 -9.57 -5.01
N LEU A 195 4.24 -9.16 -5.74
CA LEU A 195 5.53 -8.81 -5.14
C LEU A 195 5.47 -7.43 -4.48
N GLY A 196 4.73 -6.51 -5.08
CA GLY A 196 4.53 -5.15 -4.60
C GLY A 196 3.27 -4.51 -5.17
N ILE A 197 2.97 -3.28 -4.71
CA ILE A 197 1.78 -2.54 -5.15
C ILE A 197 1.87 -2.15 -6.63
N GLU A 198 3.09 -2.08 -7.16
CA GLU A 198 3.35 -1.82 -8.57
C GLU A 198 2.87 -2.95 -9.49
N ASP A 199 2.76 -4.18 -8.96
CA ASP A 199 2.24 -5.30 -9.74
C ASP A 199 0.73 -5.16 -9.97
N LEU A 200 0.04 -4.48 -9.06
CA LEU A 200 -1.34 -4.06 -9.28
C LEU A 200 -1.40 -2.95 -10.34
N SER A 201 -0.43 -2.03 -10.35
CA SER A 201 -0.47 -0.84 -11.20
C SER A 201 -0.08 -1.08 -12.67
N LYS A 202 0.75 -2.09 -12.98
CA LYS A 202 1.34 -2.33 -14.31
C LYS A 202 0.45 -2.99 -15.38
N GLY A 203 -0.75 -3.44 -15.05
CA GLY A 203 -1.68 -4.00 -16.04
C GLY A 203 -2.66 -2.97 -16.59
N ASP A 204 -2.68 -2.81 -17.93
CA ASP A 204 -3.90 -2.48 -18.69
C ASP A 204 -4.84 -3.72 -18.82
N GLY A 205 -4.43 -4.87 -18.23
CA GLY A 205 -5.19 -6.11 -18.14
C GLY A 205 -6.21 -6.12 -17.01
N GLU A 206 -7.33 -6.78 -17.29
CA GLU A 206 -8.65 -6.72 -16.65
C GLU A 206 -8.66 -6.65 -15.12
N LEU A 207 -9.27 -5.60 -14.56
CA LEU A 207 -9.65 -5.47 -13.14
C LEU A 207 -10.27 -6.76 -12.57
N GLU A 208 -10.93 -7.54 -13.43
CA GLU A 208 -11.54 -8.83 -13.08
C GLU A 208 -10.52 -9.87 -12.59
N SER A 209 -9.27 -9.83 -13.06
CA SER A 209 -8.21 -10.71 -12.58
C SER A 209 -7.82 -10.42 -11.12
N LEU A 210 -7.85 -9.14 -10.72
CA LEU A 210 -7.56 -8.71 -9.35
C LEU A 210 -8.72 -8.99 -8.40
N ARG A 211 -9.94 -9.13 -8.95
CA ARG A 211 -11.17 -9.20 -8.18
C ARG A 211 -11.13 -10.27 -7.10
N GLY A 212 -11.15 -9.87 -5.82
CA GLY A 212 -11.11 -10.76 -4.67
C GLY A 212 -9.84 -11.62 -4.57
N LEU A 213 -8.74 -11.23 -5.23
CA LEU A 213 -7.47 -11.98 -5.24
C LEU A 213 -6.94 -12.19 -3.81
N TYR A 214 -7.03 -11.17 -2.96
CA TYR A 214 -6.63 -11.28 -1.55
C TYR A 214 -7.37 -12.42 -0.84
N VAL A 215 -8.69 -12.48 -1.00
CA VAL A 215 -9.54 -13.51 -0.37
C VAL A 215 -9.22 -14.87 -0.95
N ARG A 216 -9.10 -14.99 -2.28
CA ARG A 216 -8.75 -16.25 -2.95
C ARG A 216 -7.43 -16.83 -2.43
N ILE A 217 -6.38 -16.02 -2.36
CA ILE A 217 -5.07 -16.47 -1.85
C ILE A 217 -5.20 -16.92 -0.40
N LYS A 218 -5.84 -16.13 0.46
CA LYS A 218 -6.03 -16.48 1.87
C LYS A 218 -6.81 -17.78 2.04
N THR A 219 -7.86 -17.97 1.26
CA THR A 219 -8.66 -19.20 1.25
C THR A 219 -7.84 -20.39 0.73
N ALA A 220 -7.04 -20.21 -0.32
CA ALA A 220 -6.18 -21.27 -0.85
C ALA A 220 -5.12 -21.71 0.17
N ILE A 221 -4.48 -20.76 0.86
CA ILE A 221 -3.53 -21.05 1.96
C ILE A 221 -4.23 -21.83 3.07
N SER A 222 -5.38 -21.35 3.54
CA SER A 222 -6.15 -21.98 4.63
C SER A 222 -6.60 -23.39 4.25
N SER A 223 -7.11 -23.58 3.04
CA SER A 223 -7.52 -24.89 2.54
C SER A 223 -6.34 -25.85 2.42
N CYS A 224 -5.21 -25.38 1.88
CA CYS A 224 -4.02 -26.22 1.75
C CYS A 224 -3.45 -26.61 3.12
N LYS A 225 -3.46 -25.68 4.08
CA LYS A 225 -3.08 -25.95 5.47
C LYS A 225 -3.99 -27.01 6.09
N GLU A 226 -5.30 -26.88 5.98
CA GLU A 226 -6.26 -27.84 6.51
C GLU A 226 -6.11 -29.25 5.89
N ASP A 227 -5.86 -29.32 4.59
CA ASP A 227 -5.58 -30.59 3.92
C ASP A 227 -4.32 -31.27 4.47
N LEU A 228 -3.25 -30.51 4.74
CA LEU A 228 -2.03 -31.03 5.36
C LEU A 228 -2.29 -31.52 6.79
N ARG A 229 -3.09 -30.78 7.57
CA ARG A 229 -3.46 -31.18 8.94
C ARG A 229 -4.21 -32.51 8.94
N ARG A 230 -5.29 -32.58 8.16
CA ARG A 230 -6.12 -33.79 8.05
C ARG A 230 -5.29 -34.99 7.64
N PHE A 231 -4.44 -34.81 6.63
CA PHE A 231 -3.54 -35.87 6.18
C PHE A 231 -2.58 -36.33 7.28
N ALA A 232 -1.97 -35.40 8.04
CA ALA A 232 -1.05 -35.74 9.12
C ALA A 232 -1.73 -36.54 10.23
N ILE A 233 -2.99 -36.22 10.56
CA ILE A 233 -3.79 -36.91 11.57
C ILE A 233 -4.25 -38.28 11.07
N GLU A 234 -4.83 -38.35 9.87
CA GLU A 234 -5.33 -39.60 9.29
C GLU A 234 -4.22 -40.65 9.11
N LYS A 235 -2.99 -40.21 8.83
CA LYS A 235 -1.80 -41.07 8.73
C LYS A 235 -1.11 -41.32 10.07
N GLY A 236 -1.63 -40.78 11.17
CA GLY A 236 -1.09 -40.97 12.51
C GLY A 236 0.29 -40.34 12.73
N LEU A 237 0.69 -39.38 11.89
CA LEU A 237 1.98 -38.70 11.99
C LEU A 237 1.97 -37.74 13.19
N LEU A 238 0.90 -36.97 13.33
CA LEU A 238 0.71 -35.98 14.37
C LEU A 238 -0.70 -36.05 14.96
N LEU A 239 -0.82 -35.69 16.23
CA LEU A 239 -2.08 -35.41 16.90
C LEU A 239 -2.50 -33.96 16.63
N GLU A 240 -3.78 -33.65 16.80
CA GLU A 240 -4.33 -32.29 16.66
C GLU A 240 -3.54 -31.26 17.49
N ASP A 241 -3.32 -31.56 18.78
CA ASP A 241 -2.58 -30.68 19.70
C ASP A 241 -1.12 -30.48 19.26
N GLU A 242 -0.48 -31.49 18.67
CA GLU A 242 0.90 -31.41 18.18
C GLU A 242 0.98 -30.50 16.94
N ILE A 243 -0.02 -30.55 16.05
CA ILE A 243 -0.12 -29.65 14.89
C ILE A 243 -0.31 -28.21 15.34
N ILE A 244 -1.20 -27.98 16.30
CA ILE A 244 -1.46 -26.63 16.85
C ILE A 244 -0.16 -26.03 17.39
N ILE A 245 0.63 -26.81 18.15
CA ILE A 245 1.93 -26.36 18.65
C ILE A 245 2.87 -25.99 17.52
N LEU A 246 3.01 -26.84 16.49
CA LEU A 246 3.90 -26.55 15.36
C LEU A 246 3.51 -25.26 14.66
N GLU A 247 2.22 -25.01 14.45
CA GLU A 247 1.77 -23.80 13.79
C GLU A 247 2.03 -22.54 14.62
N ILE A 248 1.77 -22.59 15.93
CA ILE A 248 2.08 -21.48 16.84
C ILE A 248 3.57 -21.17 16.81
N ILE A 249 4.43 -22.18 16.84
CA ILE A 249 5.89 -21.99 16.75
C ILE A 249 6.26 -21.41 15.38
N TYR A 250 5.63 -21.89 14.30
CA TYR A 250 5.96 -21.46 12.94
C TYR A 250 5.46 -20.07 12.58
N GLU A 251 4.54 -19.49 13.35
CA GLU A 251 4.17 -18.07 13.26
C GLU A 251 5.35 -17.14 13.60
N SER A 252 6.29 -17.58 14.43
CA SER A 252 7.47 -16.77 14.74
C SER A 252 8.47 -16.79 13.59
N SER A 253 9.08 -15.65 13.26
CA SER A 253 10.11 -15.57 12.21
C SER A 253 11.39 -16.33 12.55
N GLU A 254 11.65 -16.56 13.83
CA GLU A 254 12.88 -17.19 14.30
C GLU A 254 12.91 -18.71 14.01
N ARG A 255 14.10 -19.30 14.06
CA ARG A 255 14.33 -20.74 13.81
C ARG A 255 14.79 -21.49 15.06
N GLU A 256 15.26 -20.77 16.06
CA GLU A 256 15.71 -21.29 17.35
C GLU A 256 15.07 -20.42 18.42
N PHE A 257 14.69 -21.04 19.52
CA PHE A 257 13.89 -20.43 20.57
C PHE A 257 14.36 -20.91 21.93
N ASP A 258 14.24 -20.06 22.94
CA ASP A 258 14.34 -20.53 24.32
C ASP A 258 13.16 -21.46 24.64
N PHE A 259 13.45 -22.60 25.27
CA PHE A 259 12.45 -23.62 25.54
C PHE A 259 11.36 -23.12 26.49
N ASN A 260 11.72 -22.35 27.52
CA ASN A 260 10.76 -21.86 28.51
C ASN A 260 9.87 -20.77 27.90
N GLU A 261 10.44 -19.87 27.09
CA GLU A 261 9.66 -18.85 26.37
C GLU A 261 8.63 -19.47 25.42
N VAL A 262 9.00 -20.55 24.73
CA VAL A 262 8.06 -21.31 23.87
C VAL A 262 6.95 -21.93 24.70
N VAL A 263 7.27 -22.54 25.85
CA VAL A 263 6.26 -23.13 26.74
C VAL A 263 5.28 -22.08 27.24
N GLU A 264 5.77 -20.91 27.67
CA GLU A 264 4.92 -19.80 28.11
C GLU A 264 4.00 -19.31 26.99
N THR A 265 4.55 -19.06 25.80
CA THR A 265 3.79 -18.62 24.62
C THR A 265 2.71 -19.63 24.23
N LEU A 266 3.05 -20.92 24.23
CA LEU A 266 2.11 -21.99 23.91
C LEU A 266 1.00 -22.07 24.95
N LYS A 267 1.29 -21.87 26.24
CA LYS A 267 0.28 -21.87 27.31
C LYS A 267 -0.72 -20.75 27.19
N GLU A 268 -0.27 -19.55 26.80
CA GLU A 268 -1.17 -18.41 26.58
C GLU A 268 -2.13 -18.66 25.41
N LYS A 269 -1.64 -19.35 24.37
CA LYS A 269 -2.40 -19.62 23.15
C LYS A 269 -3.23 -20.92 23.20
N MET A 270 -2.85 -21.88 24.04
CA MET A 270 -3.55 -23.16 24.20
C MET A 270 -4.39 -23.15 25.47
N SER A 271 -5.70 -23.02 25.32
CA SER A 271 -6.64 -22.96 26.44
C SER A 271 -6.68 -24.27 27.25
N GLY A 272 -6.38 -24.18 28.55
CA GLY A 272 -6.60 -25.25 29.52
C GLY A 272 -5.52 -26.34 29.60
N LYS A 273 -4.33 -26.13 29.02
CA LYS A 273 -3.18 -27.06 29.13
C LYS A 273 -2.25 -26.65 30.27
N SER A 274 -1.73 -27.61 31.02
CA SER A 274 -0.68 -27.38 32.00
C SER A 274 0.70 -27.29 31.33
N ASP A 275 1.69 -26.74 32.04
CA ASP A 275 3.09 -26.69 31.59
C ASP A 275 3.62 -28.09 31.26
N GLU A 276 3.27 -29.08 32.08
CA GLU A 276 3.64 -30.49 31.90
C GLU A 276 3.03 -31.06 30.60
N ASP A 277 1.79 -30.72 30.29
CA ASP A 277 1.12 -31.15 29.04
C ASP A 277 1.83 -30.57 27.81
N VAL A 278 2.15 -29.27 27.82
CA VAL A 278 2.83 -28.58 26.72
C VAL A 278 4.24 -29.14 26.53
N GLN A 279 5.00 -29.32 27.61
CA GLN A 279 6.33 -29.90 27.56
C GLN A 279 6.29 -31.33 27.01
N SER A 280 5.35 -32.15 27.47
CA SER A 280 5.16 -33.53 26.97
C SER A 280 4.92 -33.54 25.45
N LEU A 281 4.07 -32.65 24.94
CA LEU A 281 3.82 -32.52 23.50
C LEU A 281 5.07 -32.07 22.72
N LEU A 282 5.83 -31.10 23.24
CA LEU A 282 7.10 -30.67 22.63
C LEU A 282 8.13 -31.81 22.58
N PHE A 283 8.25 -32.59 23.66
CA PHE A 283 9.11 -33.77 23.68
C PHE A 283 8.65 -34.85 22.69
N ASN A 284 7.34 -35.05 22.54
CA ASN A 284 6.79 -35.99 21.55
C ASN A 284 7.09 -35.54 20.12
N LEU A 285 6.89 -34.26 19.80
CA LEU A 285 7.26 -33.66 18.52
C LEU A 285 8.76 -33.81 18.23
N SER A 286 9.61 -33.59 19.23
CA SER A 286 11.06 -33.79 19.13
C SER A 286 11.40 -35.27 18.86
N ARG A 287 10.80 -36.20 19.61
CA ARG A 287 10.99 -37.66 19.44
C ARG A 287 10.57 -38.14 18.04
N LYS A 288 9.50 -37.57 17.49
CA LYS A 288 9.00 -37.85 16.13
C LYS A 288 9.83 -37.15 15.04
N GLY A 289 10.82 -36.33 15.41
CA GLY A 289 11.72 -35.65 14.48
C GLY A 289 11.15 -34.37 13.84
N PHE A 290 10.05 -33.82 14.39
CA PHE A 290 9.43 -32.57 13.92
C PHE A 290 10.06 -31.32 14.55
N LEU A 291 10.68 -31.47 15.72
CA LEU A 291 11.45 -30.43 16.40
C LEU A 291 12.82 -30.98 16.80
N THR A 292 13.76 -30.09 17.09
CA THR A 292 15.07 -30.45 17.65
C THR A 292 15.28 -29.65 18.91
N LEU A 293 15.40 -30.33 20.04
CA LEU A 293 15.76 -29.72 21.31
C LEU A 293 17.28 -29.75 21.45
N LYS A 294 17.88 -28.57 21.71
CA LYS A 294 19.31 -28.42 21.94
C LYS A 294 19.54 -28.03 23.39
N LEU A 295 20.40 -28.74 24.09
CA LEU A 295 20.90 -28.34 25.40
C LEU A 295 22.16 -27.50 25.21
N ILE A 296 22.15 -26.28 25.73
CA ILE A 296 23.31 -25.38 25.76
C ILE A 296 23.84 -25.39 27.20
N VAL A 297 25.12 -25.70 27.35
CA VAL A 297 25.82 -25.66 28.65
C VAL A 297 26.92 -24.61 28.50
N ASP A 298 26.77 -23.51 29.22
CA ASP A 298 27.78 -22.43 29.31
C ASP A 298 28.89 -22.76 30.32
#